data_AF-A0A947A7L2-F1
#
_entry.id   AF-A0A947A7L2-F1
#
_cell.length_a   1.000
_cell.length_b   1.000
_cell.length_c   1.000
_cell.angle_alpha   90.00
_cell.angle_beta   90.00
_cell.angle_gamma   90.00
#
_symmetry.space_group_name_H-M   'P 1'
#
loop_
_entity.id
_entity.type
_entity.pdbx_description
1 polymer ?
#
loop_
_entity_poly.entity_id
_entity_poly.type
_entity_poly.pdbx_seq_one_letter_code
_entity_poly.pdbx_strand_id
1 'polypeptide(L)'
;KPARSPEPEAMHNYFVESGISILGSIKAPGTLEGGDVAWLDTKTLAVGLGYRTNLEGIQQLKKLLKPYEIEVVVADLPHHRGPSDVFHLMSILSPVDKDLLVTYSPLMPIRFRNYLLDRGFSLVEVPEAEFDSMGCNVLALSPRKCLMVQGNPITEERLKQASCTVLTYSGEEISVKGGGGPTCLTRPLSRTFK
;
A
#
# COMPACT_ATOMS: atom_id res chain seq x y z
N LYS A 1 -3.13 14.67 -8.67
CA LYS A 1 -2.99 15.09 -10.10
C LYS A 1 -4.33 15.64 -10.61
N PRO A 2 -4.37 16.70 -11.44
CA PRO A 2 -5.62 17.26 -11.96
C PRO A 2 -6.51 16.23 -12.67
N ALA A 3 -5.93 15.34 -13.48
CA ALA A 3 -6.67 14.29 -14.19
C ALA A 3 -7.43 13.30 -13.27
N ARG A 4 -7.03 13.21 -11.99
CA ARG A 4 -7.62 12.30 -10.99
C ARG A 4 -8.52 13.01 -9.98
N SER A 5 -8.65 14.34 -10.05
CA SER A 5 -9.42 15.12 -9.07
C SER A 5 -10.92 14.78 -9.03
N PRO A 6 -11.57 14.25 -10.09
CA PRO A 6 -12.97 13.82 -10.00
C PRO A 6 -13.17 12.45 -9.32
N GLU A 7 -12.13 11.60 -9.25
CA GLU A 7 -12.25 10.22 -8.74
C GLU A 7 -12.78 10.16 -7.28
N PRO A 8 -12.35 11.03 -6.34
CA PRO A 8 -12.86 10.98 -4.97
C PRO A 8 -14.37 11.25 -4.86
N GLU A 9 -14.93 12.11 -5.71
CA GLU A 9 -16.37 12.41 -5.71
C GLU A 9 -17.18 11.20 -6.23
N ALA A 10 -16.70 10.56 -7.29
CA ALA A 10 -17.31 9.33 -7.80
C ALA A 10 -17.32 8.22 -6.74
N MET A 11 -16.20 8.04 -6.01
CA MET A 11 -16.12 7.07 -4.92
C MET A 11 -17.03 7.44 -3.74
N HIS A 12 -17.13 8.72 -3.38
CA HIS A 12 -18.03 9.20 -2.35
C HIS A 12 -19.49 8.82 -2.67
N ASN A 13 -19.93 9.09 -3.90
CA ASN A 13 -21.31 8.80 -4.32
C ASN A 13 -21.59 7.30 -4.27
N TYR A 14 -20.66 6.48 -4.78
CA TYR A 14 -20.76 5.02 -4.69
C TYR A 14 -20.89 4.52 -3.25
N PHE A 15 -20.09 5.06 -2.31
CA PHE A 15 -20.15 4.66 -0.91
C PHE A 15 -21.49 5.04 -0.26
N VAL A 16 -22.00 6.25 -0.52
CA VAL A 16 -23.31 6.68 -0.02
C VAL A 16 -24.43 5.79 -0.57
N GLU A 17 -24.45 5.55 -1.88
CA GLU A 17 -25.46 4.70 -2.54
C GLU A 17 -25.41 3.25 -2.05
N SER A 18 -24.22 2.75 -1.71
CA SER A 18 -24.01 1.40 -1.21
C SER A 18 -24.21 1.26 0.31
N GLY A 19 -24.59 2.33 1.01
CA GLY A 19 -24.77 2.33 2.47
C GLY A 19 -23.47 2.15 3.26
N ILE A 20 -22.31 2.39 2.65
CA ILE A 20 -21.00 2.31 3.29
C ILE A 20 -20.75 3.61 4.05
N SER A 21 -20.54 3.52 5.35
CA SER A 21 -20.29 4.68 6.20
C SER A 21 -18.98 5.37 5.84
N ILE A 22 -19.04 6.69 5.60
CA ILE A 22 -17.88 7.53 5.33
C ILE A 22 -17.47 8.21 6.64
N LEU A 23 -16.29 7.85 7.15
CA LEU A 23 -15.76 8.43 8.40
C LEU A 23 -15.45 9.94 8.26
N GLY A 24 -15.00 10.37 7.09
CA GLY A 24 -14.65 11.76 6.83
C GLY A 24 -13.98 11.93 5.47
N SER A 25 -13.48 13.14 5.22
CA SER A 25 -12.71 13.46 4.02
C SER A 25 -11.54 14.37 4.35
N ILE A 26 -10.45 14.20 3.62
CA ILE A 26 -9.29 15.10 3.70
C ILE A 26 -9.60 16.36 2.89
N LYS A 27 -9.42 17.53 3.50
CA LYS A 27 -9.68 18.84 2.91
C LYS A 27 -8.37 19.57 2.61
N ALA A 28 -8.38 20.39 1.56
CA ALA A 28 -7.25 21.27 1.23
C ALA A 28 -6.87 22.15 2.44
N PRO A 29 -5.56 22.40 2.67
CA PRO A 29 -4.42 22.03 1.83
C PRO A 29 -3.91 20.58 2.02
N GLY A 30 -4.60 19.75 2.81
CA GLY A 30 -4.24 18.34 3.01
C GLY A 30 -4.42 17.50 1.75
N THR A 31 -3.45 16.63 1.47
CA THR A 31 -3.50 15.63 0.40
C THR A 31 -3.22 14.25 0.98
N LEU A 32 -3.91 13.24 0.44
CA LEU A 32 -3.75 11.84 0.82
C LEU A 32 -4.19 10.96 -0.34
N GLU A 33 -3.32 10.08 -0.80
CA GLU A 33 -3.65 9.06 -1.81
C GLU A 33 -3.65 7.68 -1.15
N GLY A 34 -4.65 6.85 -1.46
CA GLY A 34 -4.82 5.57 -0.77
C GLY A 34 -3.76 4.51 -1.09
N GLY A 35 -2.82 4.76 -2.00
CA GLY A 35 -1.63 3.93 -2.21
C GLY A 35 -0.53 4.19 -1.17
N ASP A 36 -0.61 5.30 -0.44
CA ASP A 36 0.29 5.59 0.68
C ASP A 36 -0.18 4.97 1.99
N VAL A 37 -1.31 4.26 2.00
CA VAL A 37 -1.96 3.81 3.23
C VAL A 37 -2.02 2.29 3.27
N ALA A 38 -1.29 1.69 4.21
CA ALA A 38 -1.20 0.24 4.37
C ALA A 38 -1.45 -0.17 5.84
N TRP A 39 -2.42 -1.04 6.06
CA TRP A 39 -2.66 -1.62 7.38
C TRP A 39 -1.56 -2.61 7.74
N LEU A 40 -0.90 -2.42 8.89
CA LEU A 40 0.05 -3.39 9.43
C LEU A 40 -0.66 -4.42 10.32
N ASP A 41 -1.70 -3.99 11.03
CA ASP A 41 -2.59 -4.79 11.85
C ASP A 41 -3.93 -4.05 12.08
N THR A 42 -4.76 -4.51 13.02
CA THR A 42 -6.09 -3.93 13.30
C THR A 42 -6.05 -2.57 14.02
N LYS A 43 -4.90 -2.16 14.55
CA LYS A 43 -4.69 -0.93 15.32
C LYS A 43 -3.57 -0.06 14.79
N THR A 44 -2.85 -0.47 13.74
CA THR A 44 -1.72 0.29 13.19
C THR A 44 -1.84 0.48 11.69
N LEU A 45 -1.82 1.74 11.27
CA LEU A 45 -1.85 2.16 9.89
C LEU A 45 -0.51 2.81 9.51
N ALA A 46 0.20 2.23 8.56
CA ALA A 46 1.38 2.86 7.96
C ALA A 46 0.94 3.85 6.87
N VAL A 47 1.53 5.05 6.88
CA VAL A 47 1.22 6.12 5.94
C VAL A 47 2.49 6.73 5.35
N GLY A 48 2.61 6.72 4.02
CA GLY A 48 3.68 7.39 3.30
C GLY A 48 3.54 8.92 3.38
N LEU A 49 4.61 9.60 3.79
CA LEU A 49 4.76 11.05 3.63
C LEU A 49 5.62 11.30 2.40
N GLY A 50 5.09 12.03 1.42
CA GLY A 50 5.79 12.30 0.17
C GLY A 50 5.04 13.30 -0.70
N TYR A 51 5.22 13.23 -2.01
CA TYR A 51 4.63 14.19 -2.96
C TYR A 51 3.12 14.01 -3.16
N ARG A 52 2.54 12.85 -2.79
CA ARG A 52 1.11 12.54 -2.97
C ARG A 52 0.31 12.72 -1.68
N THR A 53 0.88 12.29 -0.57
CA THR A 53 0.31 12.44 0.77
C THR A 53 1.18 13.36 1.60
N ASN A 54 0.63 14.50 2.05
CA ASN A 54 1.36 15.52 2.79
C ASN A 54 1.06 15.50 4.30
N LEU A 55 1.79 16.31 5.06
CA LEU A 55 1.68 16.33 6.53
C LEU A 55 0.29 16.77 7.00
N GLU A 56 -0.32 17.76 6.35
CA GLU A 56 -1.67 18.25 6.67
C GLU A 56 -2.73 17.16 6.46
N GLY A 57 -2.61 16.38 5.38
CA GLY A 57 -3.46 15.23 5.11
C GLY A 57 -3.31 14.14 6.16
N ILE A 58 -2.06 13.82 6.54
CA ILE A 58 -1.76 12.86 7.62
C ILE A 58 -2.34 13.32 8.96
N GLN A 59 -2.24 14.62 9.29
CA GLN A 59 -2.80 15.16 10.53
C GLN A 59 -4.33 15.07 10.56
N GLN A 60 -4.99 15.35 9.43
CA GLN A 60 -6.44 15.17 9.31
C GLN A 60 -6.83 13.70 9.46
N LEU A 61 -6.11 12.78 8.80
CA LEU A 61 -6.33 11.34 8.95
C LEU A 61 -6.17 10.90 10.41
N LYS A 62 -5.09 11.33 11.09
CA LYS A 62 -4.86 11.05 12.52
C LYS A 62 -6.03 11.51 13.39
N LYS A 63 -6.61 12.69 13.13
CA LYS A 63 -7.80 13.18 13.86
C LYS A 63 -9.02 12.31 13.64
N LEU A 64 -9.28 11.88 12.40
CA LEU A 64 -10.40 11.00 12.06
C LEU A 64 -10.28 9.62 12.73
N LEU A 65 -9.05 9.09 12.80
CA LEU A 65 -8.80 7.75 13.32
C LEU A 65 -8.62 7.70 14.85
N LYS A 66 -8.34 8.83 15.50
CA LYS A 66 -8.13 8.92 16.96
C LYS A 66 -9.25 8.29 17.80
N PRO A 67 -10.56 8.49 17.51
CA PRO A 67 -11.64 7.88 18.30
C PRO A 67 -11.66 6.34 18.25
N TYR A 68 -10.97 5.73 17.28
CA TYR A 68 -10.89 4.28 17.10
C TYR A 68 -9.57 3.69 17.62
N GLU A 69 -8.74 4.54 18.24
CA GLU A 69 -7.43 4.18 18.81
C GLU A 69 -6.49 3.52 17.78
N ILE A 70 -6.55 3.99 16.53
CA ILE A 70 -5.63 3.54 15.49
C ILE A 70 -4.37 4.41 15.53
N GLU A 71 -3.23 3.77 15.73
CA GLU A 71 -1.90 4.36 15.58
C GLU A 71 -1.61 4.62 14.10
N VAL A 72 -1.07 5.81 13.79
CA VAL A 72 -0.60 6.16 12.44
C VAL A 72 0.91 6.33 12.46
N VAL A 73 1.60 5.38 11.83
CA VAL A 73 3.05 5.35 11.67
C VAL A 73 3.40 5.98 10.33
N VAL A 74 4.30 6.95 10.32
CA VAL A 74 4.65 7.70 9.11
C VAL A 74 5.96 7.19 8.54
N ALA A 75 6.00 6.96 7.22
CA ALA A 75 7.20 6.61 6.47
C ALA A 75 7.57 7.76 5.51
N ASP A 76 8.70 8.43 5.76
CA ASP A 76 9.20 9.53 4.94
C ASP A 76 9.75 9.04 3.60
N LEU A 77 8.91 9.00 2.56
CA LEU A 77 9.26 8.42 1.26
C LEU A 77 10.41 9.21 0.58
N PRO A 78 11.39 8.51 -0.03
CA PRO A 78 12.50 9.17 -0.70
C PRO A 78 12.06 9.91 -1.97
N HIS A 79 12.93 10.80 -2.46
CA HIS A 79 12.73 11.50 -3.73
C HIS A 79 12.57 10.56 -4.94
N HIS A 80 13.37 9.48 -4.97
CA HIS A 80 13.45 8.51 -6.07
C HIS A 80 13.51 9.13 -7.48
N ARG A 81 12.40 9.11 -8.24
CA ARG A 81 12.28 9.67 -9.62
C ARG A 81 11.64 11.06 -9.65
N GLY A 82 11.36 11.65 -8.49
CA GLY A 82 10.90 13.02 -8.32
C GLY A 82 9.37 13.21 -8.29
N PRO A 83 8.91 14.47 -8.20
CA PRO A 83 7.51 14.79 -7.86
C PRO A 83 6.46 14.34 -8.89
N SER A 84 6.85 14.15 -10.15
CA SER A 84 5.95 13.72 -11.22
C SER A 84 5.62 12.23 -11.17
N ASP A 85 6.45 11.43 -10.50
CA ASP A 85 6.31 9.99 -10.39
C ASP A 85 5.08 9.59 -9.56
N VAL A 86 4.53 8.42 -9.84
CA VAL A 86 3.43 7.81 -9.06
C VAL A 86 4.07 6.80 -8.09
N PHE A 87 4.88 7.34 -7.18
CA PHE A 87 5.52 6.57 -6.12
C PHE A 87 4.73 6.71 -4.82
N HIS A 88 4.35 5.57 -4.24
CA HIS A 88 3.61 5.50 -2.98
C HIS A 88 4.28 4.53 -2.00
N LEU A 89 3.84 4.53 -0.74
CA LEU A 89 4.29 3.53 0.24
C LEU A 89 4.08 2.09 -0.27
N MET A 90 2.93 1.81 -0.89
CA MET A 90 2.64 0.47 -1.42
C MET A 90 3.45 0.10 -2.67
N SER A 91 4.23 1.03 -3.25
CA SER A 91 5.22 0.69 -4.27
C SER A 91 6.39 -0.11 -3.71
N ILE A 92 6.64 -0.03 -2.39
CA ILE A 92 7.81 -0.65 -1.73
C ILE A 92 7.42 -1.53 -0.54
N LEU A 93 6.12 -1.68 -0.25
CA LEU A 93 5.60 -2.38 0.92
C LEU A 93 4.25 -3.03 0.62
N SER A 94 4.18 -4.34 0.77
CA SER A 94 2.91 -5.08 0.77
C SER A 94 2.83 -6.02 1.98
N PRO A 95 1.94 -5.75 2.96
CA PRO A 95 1.63 -6.71 4.01
C PRO A 95 0.91 -7.93 3.43
N VAL A 96 1.47 -9.13 3.65
CA VAL A 96 0.94 -10.40 3.12
C VAL A 96 0.52 -11.41 4.20
N ASP A 97 0.95 -11.17 5.45
CA ASP A 97 0.47 -11.84 6.66
C ASP A 97 0.76 -10.95 7.89
N LYS A 98 0.35 -11.39 9.08
CA LYS A 98 0.56 -10.73 10.37
C LYS A 98 2.03 -10.50 10.75
N ASP A 99 2.93 -11.27 10.13
CA ASP A 99 4.36 -11.31 10.43
C ASP A 99 5.23 -11.25 9.16
N LEU A 100 4.63 -10.99 7.99
CA LEU A 100 5.31 -11.08 6.71
C LEU A 100 4.96 -9.91 5.78
N LEU A 101 5.99 -9.22 5.30
CA LEU A 101 5.90 -8.09 4.38
C LEU A 101 6.72 -8.41 3.12
N VAL A 102 6.21 -8.04 1.95
CA VAL A 102 7.00 -7.94 0.73
C VAL A 102 7.54 -6.51 0.63
N THR A 103 8.85 -6.35 0.49
CA THR A 103 9.49 -5.04 0.59
C THR A 103 10.53 -4.77 -0.49
N TYR A 104 10.69 -3.50 -0.83
CA TYR A 104 11.86 -3.00 -1.55
C TYR A 104 12.69 -2.11 -0.64
N SER A 105 13.62 -2.73 0.11
CA SER A 105 14.45 -2.04 1.09
C SER A 105 15.29 -0.87 0.55
N PRO A 106 15.84 -0.87 -0.68
CA PRO A 106 16.67 0.24 -1.17
C PRO A 106 15.97 1.61 -1.16
N LEU A 107 14.64 1.64 -1.24
CA LEU A 107 13.83 2.87 -1.17
C LEU A 107 13.05 2.99 0.15
N MET A 108 13.25 2.09 1.11
CA MET A 108 12.57 2.13 2.39
C MET A 108 13.32 3.03 3.38
N PRO A 109 12.64 3.98 4.05
CA PRO A 109 13.28 4.82 5.06
C PRO A 109 13.79 3.96 6.23
N ILE A 110 15.05 4.13 6.62
CA ILE A 110 15.69 3.28 7.64
C ILE A 110 14.89 3.23 8.95
N ARG A 111 14.37 4.38 9.41
CA ARG A 111 13.56 4.45 10.63
C ARG A 111 12.30 3.58 10.54
N PHE A 112 11.62 3.63 9.40
CA PHE A 112 10.42 2.84 9.16
C PHE A 112 10.76 1.35 9.01
N ARG A 113 11.83 1.02 8.29
CA ARG A 113 12.32 -0.36 8.16
C ARG A 113 12.64 -0.99 9.52
N ASN A 114 13.38 -0.28 10.36
CA ASN A 114 13.72 -0.76 11.70
C ASN A 114 12.48 -0.91 12.59
N TYR A 115 11.53 0.04 12.52
CA TYR A 115 10.25 -0.10 13.21
C TYR A 115 9.52 -1.39 12.82
N LEU A 116 9.48 -1.75 11.53
CA LEU A 116 8.86 -3.01 11.10
C LEU A 116 9.60 -4.24 11.66
N LEU A 117 10.92 -4.23 11.66
CA LEU A 117 11.73 -5.32 12.21
C LEU A 117 11.57 -5.46 13.73
N ASP A 118 11.58 -4.34 14.46
CA ASP A 118 11.38 -4.31 15.92
C ASP A 118 9.98 -4.83 16.30
N ARG A 119 9.01 -4.72 15.40
CA ARG A 119 7.68 -5.31 15.54
C ARG A 119 7.59 -6.79 15.20
N GLY A 120 8.68 -7.41 14.77
CA GLY A 120 8.76 -8.84 14.47
C GLY A 120 8.35 -9.22 13.04
N PHE A 121 8.24 -8.25 12.12
CA PHE A 121 7.99 -8.59 10.71
C PHE A 121 9.22 -9.23 10.07
N SER A 122 8.99 -10.31 9.33
CA SER A 122 9.92 -10.84 8.34
C SER A 122 9.71 -10.13 7.00
N LEU A 123 10.81 -9.91 6.27
CA LEU A 123 10.80 -9.20 5.01
C LEU A 123 11.14 -10.15 3.85
N VAL A 124 10.24 -10.27 2.88
CA VAL A 124 10.53 -10.84 1.57
C VAL A 124 11.03 -9.71 0.69
N GLU A 125 12.34 -9.65 0.52
CA GLU A 125 12.97 -8.59 -0.28
C GLU A 125 12.73 -8.83 -1.78
N VAL A 126 12.33 -7.79 -2.48
CA VAL A 126 12.23 -7.75 -3.95
C VAL A 126 13.58 -7.34 -4.52
N PRO A 127 14.14 -8.08 -5.49
CA PRO A 127 15.40 -7.68 -6.13
C PRO A 127 15.19 -6.46 -7.04
N GLU A 128 16.23 -5.65 -7.24
CA GLU A 128 16.22 -4.49 -8.15
C GLU A 128 15.64 -4.85 -9.54
N ALA A 129 16.04 -6.00 -10.09
CA ALA A 129 15.59 -6.47 -11.40
C ALA A 129 14.06 -6.71 -11.50
N GLU A 130 13.36 -6.82 -10.37
CA GLU A 130 11.90 -7.03 -10.32
C GLU A 130 11.14 -5.84 -9.75
N PHE A 131 11.83 -4.74 -9.41
CA PHE A 131 11.18 -3.57 -8.84
C PHE A 131 10.26 -2.88 -9.86
N ASP A 132 10.79 -2.58 -11.05
CA ASP A 132 10.03 -1.94 -12.12
C ASP A 132 8.94 -2.84 -12.74
N SER A 133 9.07 -4.17 -12.61
CA SER A 133 8.04 -5.13 -13.00
C SER A 133 6.99 -5.39 -11.92
N MET A 134 6.89 -4.49 -10.93
CA MET A 134 5.90 -4.50 -9.85
C MET A 134 6.02 -5.68 -8.89
N GLY A 135 7.22 -6.22 -8.68
CA GLY A 135 7.46 -7.32 -7.74
C GLY A 135 6.99 -7.03 -6.31
N CYS A 136 7.02 -5.77 -5.88
CA CYS A 136 6.51 -5.36 -4.57
C CYS A 136 4.99 -5.27 -4.47
N ASN A 137 4.27 -5.26 -5.59
CA ASN A 137 2.83 -5.04 -5.60
C ASN A 137 2.10 -6.40 -5.45
N VAL A 138 1.95 -6.83 -4.20
CA VAL A 138 1.44 -8.17 -3.86
C VAL A 138 0.19 -8.04 -2.99
N LEU A 139 -0.95 -8.49 -3.50
CA LEU A 139 -2.21 -8.44 -2.78
C LEU A 139 -2.40 -9.68 -1.91
N ALA A 140 -2.56 -9.49 -0.61
CA ALA A 140 -3.01 -10.54 0.30
C ALA A 140 -4.51 -10.83 0.11
N LEU A 141 -4.86 -12.04 -0.33
CA LEU A 141 -6.24 -12.53 -0.38
C LEU A 141 -6.67 -13.12 0.98
N SER A 142 -5.73 -13.75 1.66
CA SER A 142 -5.80 -14.22 3.05
C SER A 142 -4.37 -14.30 3.60
N PRO A 143 -4.15 -14.55 4.91
CA PRO A 143 -2.81 -14.84 5.45
C PRO A 143 -2.04 -15.81 4.54
N ARG A 144 -0.86 -15.38 4.07
CA ARG A 144 0.02 -16.16 3.17
C ARG A 144 -0.62 -16.64 1.86
N LYS A 145 -1.75 -16.08 1.43
CA LYS A 145 -2.32 -16.30 0.09
C LYS A 145 -2.23 -15.01 -0.71
N CYS A 146 -1.31 -14.99 -1.66
CA CYS A 146 -0.91 -13.79 -2.38
C CYS A 146 -1.41 -13.83 -3.83
N LEU A 147 -1.70 -12.65 -4.39
CA LEU A 147 -1.89 -12.42 -5.81
C LEU A 147 -0.85 -11.39 -6.28
N MET A 148 -0.11 -11.70 -7.34
CA MET A 148 0.90 -10.80 -7.92
C MET A 148 0.89 -10.83 -9.45
N VAL A 149 1.52 -9.83 -10.07
CA VAL A 149 1.69 -9.78 -11.53
C VAL A 149 2.69 -10.84 -11.98
N GLN A 150 2.40 -11.55 -13.08
CA GLN A 150 3.36 -12.47 -13.72
C GLN A 150 4.65 -11.75 -14.13
N GLY A 151 5.78 -12.47 -14.15
CA GLY A 151 7.08 -11.93 -14.58
C GLY A 151 8.04 -11.53 -13.45
N ASN A 152 7.73 -11.90 -12.20
CA ASN A 152 8.59 -11.66 -11.04
C ASN A 152 8.99 -12.98 -10.34
N PRO A 153 9.73 -13.88 -11.01
CA PRO A 153 9.97 -15.25 -10.55
C PRO A 153 10.78 -15.34 -9.24
N ILE A 154 11.71 -14.42 -8.98
CA ILE A 154 12.53 -14.42 -7.76
C ILE A 154 11.67 -14.06 -6.56
N THR A 155 10.84 -13.01 -6.67
CA THR A 155 9.90 -12.62 -5.61
C THR A 155 8.85 -13.71 -5.38
N GLU A 156 8.31 -14.29 -6.45
CA GLU A 156 7.36 -15.42 -6.36
C GLU A 156 7.98 -16.61 -5.60
N GLU A 157 9.21 -16.98 -5.92
CA GLU A 157 9.91 -18.09 -5.25
C GLU A 157 10.21 -17.77 -3.79
N ARG A 158 10.66 -16.55 -3.48
CA ARG A 158 10.88 -16.12 -2.08
C ARG A 158 9.60 -16.14 -1.26
N LEU A 159 8.47 -15.75 -1.85
CA LEU A 159 7.15 -15.87 -1.22
C LEU A 159 6.80 -17.34 -0.94
N LYS A 160 7.01 -18.25 -1.91
CA LYS A 160 6.77 -19.68 -1.72
C LYS A 160 7.64 -20.27 -0.62
N GLN A 161 8.92 -19.89 -0.55
CA GLN A 161 9.85 -20.27 0.52
C GLN A 161 9.40 -19.73 1.88
N ALA A 162 8.80 -18.53 1.90
CA ALA A 162 8.09 -18.00 3.05
C ALA A 162 6.68 -18.62 3.23
N SER A 163 6.44 -19.85 2.77
CA SER A 163 5.18 -20.59 2.95
C SER A 163 3.93 -19.89 2.41
N CYS A 164 4.07 -18.99 1.44
CA CYS A 164 2.94 -18.38 0.76
C CYS A 164 2.43 -19.25 -0.39
N THR A 165 1.10 -19.36 -0.50
CA THR A 165 0.45 -19.72 -1.76
C THR A 165 0.42 -18.49 -2.66
N VAL A 166 1.02 -18.58 -3.84
CA VAL A 166 1.10 -17.47 -4.79
C VAL A 166 0.24 -17.75 -6.01
N LEU A 167 -0.70 -16.85 -6.29
CA LEU A 167 -1.46 -16.79 -7.54
C LEU A 167 -0.89 -15.67 -8.40
N THR A 168 -0.91 -15.85 -9.72
CA THR A 168 -0.42 -14.86 -10.67
C THR A 168 -1.47 -14.54 -11.73
N TYR A 169 -1.42 -13.33 -12.28
CA TYR A 169 -2.26 -12.93 -13.43
C TYR A 169 -1.44 -12.20 -14.49
N SER A 170 -1.88 -12.27 -15.75
CA SER A 170 -1.29 -11.48 -16.84
C SER A 170 -1.74 -10.02 -16.71
N GLY A 171 -0.78 -9.14 -16.45
CA GLY A 171 -1.02 -7.73 -16.16
C GLY A 171 -0.55 -6.76 -17.24
N GLU A 172 -0.27 -7.22 -18.47
CA GLU A 172 0.29 -6.37 -19.53
C GLU A 172 -0.57 -5.11 -19.79
N GLU A 173 -1.87 -5.30 -20.00
CA GLU A 173 -2.78 -4.21 -20.35
C GLU A 173 -3.21 -3.35 -19.15
N ILE A 174 -3.42 -3.98 -18.00
CA ILE A 174 -4.04 -3.34 -16.83
C ILE A 174 -3.04 -2.88 -15.77
N SER A 175 -1.83 -3.44 -15.76
CA SER A 175 -0.82 -3.16 -14.75
C SER A 175 0.44 -2.53 -15.34
N VAL A 176 1.06 -3.13 -16.35
CA VAL A 176 2.31 -2.61 -16.93
C VAL A 176 2.06 -1.25 -17.59
N LYS A 177 1.05 -1.15 -18.47
CA LYS A 177 0.69 0.13 -19.11
C LYS A 177 0.11 1.16 -18.14
N GLY A 178 -0.57 0.70 -17.09
CA GLY A 178 -1.19 1.54 -16.07
C GLY A 178 -0.27 1.97 -14.93
N GLY A 179 0.91 1.35 -14.80
CA GLY A 179 1.87 1.59 -13.73
C GLY A 179 1.39 1.14 -12.33
N GLY A 180 0.64 0.03 -12.23
CA GLY A 180 0.09 -0.42 -10.94
C GLY A 180 -0.33 -1.89 -10.90
N GLY A 181 0.12 -2.62 -9.89
CA GLY A 181 -0.22 -4.03 -9.69
C GLY A 181 -1.56 -4.25 -8.96
N PRO A 182 -1.82 -5.46 -8.45
CA PRO A 182 -3.12 -5.84 -7.90
C PRO A 182 -3.57 -5.00 -6.70
N THR A 183 -2.65 -4.46 -5.90
CA THR A 183 -2.99 -3.57 -4.79
C THR A 183 -3.41 -2.18 -5.25
N CYS A 184 -2.97 -1.74 -6.43
CA CYS A 184 -3.40 -0.47 -7.04
C CYS A 184 -4.77 -0.62 -7.73
N LEU A 185 -5.05 -1.82 -8.24
CA LEU A 185 -6.30 -2.17 -8.92
C LEU A 185 -7.45 -2.54 -7.98
N THR A 186 -7.19 -2.63 -6.68
CA THR A 186 -8.16 -3.08 -5.68
C THR A 186 -8.25 -2.14 -4.49
N ARG A 187 -9.43 -2.09 -3.87
CA ARG A 187 -9.65 -1.43 -2.58
C ARG A 187 -10.49 -2.33 -1.68
N PRO A 188 -9.87 -3.10 -0.77
CA PRO A 188 -10.62 -3.95 0.15
C PRO A 188 -11.57 -3.10 1.02
N LEU A 189 -12.88 -3.37 0.96
CA LEU A 189 -13.89 -2.71 1.80
C LEU A 189 -14.08 -3.42 3.14
N SER A 190 -13.79 -4.73 3.19
CA SER A 190 -13.89 -5.54 4.39
C SER A 190 -12.85 -6.64 4.36
N ARG A 191 -12.26 -6.93 5.54
CA ARG A 191 -11.40 -8.08 5.81
C ARG A 191 -11.79 -8.63 7.19
N THR A 192 -11.85 -9.94 7.31
CA THR A 192 -12.07 -10.61 8.59
C THR A 192 -10.72 -11.01 9.18
N PHE A 193 -10.46 -10.57 10.41
CA PHE A 193 -9.32 -11.02 11.19
C PHE A 193 -9.84 -12.14 12.10
N LYS A 194 -9.31 -13.35 11.92
CA LYS A 194 -9.55 -14.48 12.81
C LYS A 194 -8.35 -14.66 13.72
#